data_AF-A0A848DQ20-F1
#
_entry.id   AF-A0A848DQ20-F1
#
_cell.length_a   1.000
_cell.length_b   1.000
_cell.length_c   1.000
_cell.angle_alpha   90.00
_cell.angle_beta   90.00
_cell.angle_gamma   90.00
#
_symmetry.space_group_name_H-M   'P 1'
#
loop_
_entity.id
_entity.type
_entity.pdbx_description
1 polymer ?
#
loop_
_entity_poly.entity_id
_entity_poly.type
_entity_poly.pdbx_seq_one_letter_code
_entity_poly.pdbx_strand_id
1 'polypeptide(L)'
;NVARVLGAVFPWLIRIDVSFEPHEVNGQPGAIFRDRDGKVLYALALDVLDGKIQTIRGVINPDKLGHIGPVADAWAVDREVKRARRQPH
;
A
#
# COMPACT_ATOMS: atom_id res chain seq x y z
N ASN A 1 -13.56 -12.49 1.37
CA ASN A 1 -12.16 -12.94 1.22
C ASN A 1 -11.24 -11.71 1.26
N VAL A 2 -9.95 -11.93 1.50
CA VAL A 2 -8.93 -10.87 1.54
C VAL A 2 -8.82 -10.13 0.21
N ALA A 3 -8.92 -10.85 -0.91
CA ALA A 3 -8.90 -10.27 -2.26
C ALA A 3 -9.94 -9.15 -2.47
N ARG A 4 -11.17 -9.31 -1.95
CA ARG A 4 -12.22 -8.28 -2.04
C ARG A 4 -11.85 -7.02 -1.26
N VAL A 5 -11.21 -7.15 -0.08
CA VAL A 5 -10.81 -5.98 0.71
C VAL A 5 -9.70 -5.22 -0.01
N LEU A 6 -8.67 -5.91 -0.49
CA LEU A 6 -7.60 -5.30 -1.28
C LEU A 6 -8.16 -4.64 -2.55
N GLY A 7 -9.04 -5.34 -3.26
CA GLY A 7 -9.73 -4.85 -4.46
C GLY A 7 -10.66 -3.65 -4.20
N ALA A 8 -11.08 -3.41 -2.96
CA ALA A 8 -11.86 -2.22 -2.59
C ALA A 8 -10.99 -1.03 -2.18
N VAL A 9 -9.72 -1.25 -1.79
CA VAL A 9 -8.83 -0.19 -1.29
C VAL A 9 -7.87 0.27 -2.39
N PHE A 10 -7.17 -0.65 -3.04
CA PHE A 10 -6.09 -0.32 -3.97
C PHE A 10 -6.50 0.48 -5.21
N PRO A 11 -7.68 0.27 -5.82
CA PRO A 11 -8.10 1.12 -6.94
C PRO A 11 -8.18 2.60 -6.59
N TRP A 12 -8.54 2.94 -5.35
CA TRP A 12 -8.55 4.33 -4.90
C TRP A 12 -7.16 4.91 -4.74
N LEU A 13 -6.19 4.11 -4.28
CA LEU A 13 -4.79 4.54 -4.19
C LEU A 13 -4.22 4.79 -5.59
N ILE A 14 -4.45 3.86 -6.53
CA ILE A 14 -4.01 4.00 -7.92
C ILE A 14 -4.62 5.26 -8.57
N ARG A 15 -5.89 5.57 -8.27
CA ARG A 15 -6.58 6.75 -8.81
C ARG A 15 -5.97 8.10 -8.36
N ILE A 16 -5.21 8.11 -7.27
CA ILE A 16 -4.53 9.31 -6.75
C ILE A 16 -3.01 9.23 -6.97
N ASP A 17 -2.60 8.48 -8.00
CA ASP A 17 -1.22 8.29 -8.45
C ASP A 17 -0.30 7.60 -7.44
N VAL A 18 -0.86 6.79 -6.51
CA VAL A 18 -0.05 5.85 -5.73
C VAL A 18 0.33 4.68 -6.64
N SER A 19 1.63 4.47 -6.81
CA SER A 19 2.20 3.31 -7.51
C SER A 19 2.59 2.21 -6.53
N PHE A 20 2.78 1.00 -7.02
CA PHE A 20 3.36 -0.08 -6.25
C PHE A 20 4.25 -0.97 -7.11
N GLU A 21 5.29 -1.52 -6.49
CA GLU A 21 6.22 -2.46 -7.11
C GLU A 21 6.28 -3.75 -6.29
N PRO A 22 6.22 -4.94 -6.92
CA PRO A 22 6.47 -6.20 -6.23
C PRO A 22 7.84 -6.18 -5.57
N HIS A 23 7.90 -6.60 -4.31
CA HIS A 23 9.13 -6.59 -3.53
C HIS A 23 9.11 -7.71 -2.49
N GLU A 24 10.27 -8.32 -2.20
CA GLU A 24 10.38 -9.21 -1.05
C GLU A 24 10.40 -8.39 0.24
N VAL A 25 9.45 -8.63 1.13
CA VAL A 25 9.34 -7.93 2.40
C VAL A 25 9.55 -8.94 3.52
N ASN A 26 10.69 -8.85 4.21
CA ASN A 26 11.11 -9.82 5.22
C ASN A 26 11.14 -11.28 4.71
N GLY A 27 11.58 -11.49 3.46
CA GLY A 27 11.64 -12.82 2.82
C GLY A 27 10.27 -13.41 2.45
N GLN A 28 9.22 -12.58 2.43
CA GLN A 28 7.88 -12.95 1.98
C GLN A 28 7.52 -12.18 0.71
N PRO A 29 6.70 -12.76 -0.19
CA PRO A 29 6.14 -12.03 -1.32
C PRO A 29 5.41 -10.78 -0.84
N GLY A 30 5.62 -9.64 -1.50
CA GLY A 30 5.09 -8.37 -1.03
C GLY A 30 5.11 -7.28 -2.09
N ALA A 31 4.85 -6.05 -1.64
CA ALA A 31 4.95 -4.86 -2.47
C ALA A 31 5.29 -3.63 -1.63
N ILE A 32 6.02 -2.69 -2.24
CA ILE A 32 6.24 -1.34 -1.72
C ILE A 32 5.34 -0.38 -2.51
N PHE A 33 4.59 0.45 -1.81
CA PHE A 33 3.70 1.46 -2.37
C PHE A 33 4.34 2.84 -2.21
N ARG A 34 4.28 3.64 -3.26
CA ARG A 34 4.86 4.99 -3.32
C ARG A 34 3.79 6.00 -3.72
N ASP A 35 3.82 7.17 -3.09
CA ASP A 35 2.96 8.29 -3.52
C ASP A 35 3.38 8.84 -4.90
N ARG A 36 2.66 9.86 -5.38
CA ARG A 36 2.91 10.51 -6.68
C ARG A 36 4.33 11.08 -6.81
N ASP A 37 4.96 11.41 -5.68
CA ASP A 37 6.31 12.00 -5.63
C ASP A 37 7.38 10.89 -5.48
N GLY A 38 6.99 9.62 -5.50
CA GLY A 38 7.87 8.47 -5.34
C GLY A 38 8.25 8.15 -3.89
N LYS A 39 7.65 8.81 -2.90
CA LYS A 39 7.94 8.60 -1.48
C LYS A 39 7.23 7.37 -0.95
N VAL A 40 7.90 6.63 -0.07
CA VAL A 40 7.41 5.38 0.50
C VAL A 40 6.19 5.65 1.37
N LEU A 41 5.05 5.05 1.03
CA LEU A 41 3.79 5.21 1.73
C LEU A 41 3.48 4.00 2.62
N TYR A 42 3.68 2.80 2.09
CA TYR A 42 3.19 1.57 2.69
C TYR A 42 3.97 0.37 2.16
N ALA A 43 4.24 -0.61 3.01
CA ALA A 43 4.76 -1.91 2.60
C ALA A 43 3.77 -3.01 2.97
N LEU A 44 3.61 -3.98 2.08
CA LEU A 44 2.74 -5.13 2.22
C LEU A 44 3.56 -6.41 2.11
N ALA A 45 3.35 -7.35 3.02
CA ALA A 45 3.81 -8.73 2.89
C ALA A 45 2.63 -9.70 2.90
N LEU A 46 2.71 -10.73 2.08
CA LEU A 46 1.74 -11.81 1.95
C LEU A 46 2.36 -13.09 2.51
N ASP A 47 1.70 -13.67 3.50
CA ASP A 47 2.01 -15.00 3.99
C ASP A 47 1.21 -16.01 3.16
N VAL A 48 1.92 -16.84 2.41
CA VAL A 48 1.34 -17.80 1.47
C VAL A 48 1.76 -19.20 1.88
N LEU A 49 0.77 -20.05 2.16
CA LEU A 49 0.97 -21.47 2.40
C LEU A 49 -0.03 -22.25 1.54
N ASP A 50 0.48 -23.26 0.83
CA ASP A 50 -0.21 -24.07 -0.18
C ASP A 50 -0.89 -23.25 -1.29
N GLY A 51 -0.19 -22.21 -1.78
CA GLY A 51 -0.67 -21.34 -2.86
C GLY A 51 -1.81 -20.41 -2.47
N LYS A 52 -2.18 -20.34 -1.18
CA LYS A 52 -3.24 -19.48 -0.66
C LYS A 52 -2.68 -18.45 0.32
N ILE A 53 -3.12 -17.20 0.18
CA ILE A 53 -2.81 -16.14 1.13
C ILE A 53 -3.53 -16.44 2.45
N GLN A 54 -2.77 -16.58 3.52
CA GLN A 54 -3.28 -16.86 4.86
C GLN A 54 -3.27 -15.62 5.73
N THR A 55 -2.23 -14.80 5.59
CA THR A 55 -2.07 -13.54 6.33
C THR A 55 -1.60 -12.41 5.41
N ILE A 56 -2.08 -11.20 5.68
CA ILE A 56 -1.51 -9.97 5.12
C ILE A 56 -0.94 -9.14 6.25
N ARG A 57 0.30 -8.67 6.06
CA ARG A 57 0.96 -7.76 7.00
C ARG A 57 1.22 -6.44 6.30
N GLY A 58 0.74 -5.36 6.92
CA GLY A 58 0.95 -4.00 6.45
C GLY A 58 1.87 -3.22 7.37
N VAL A 59 2.77 -2.42 6.80
CA VAL A 59 3.65 -1.50 7.52
C VAL A 59 3.46 -0.09 6.97
N ILE A 60 3.02 0.83 7.83
CA ILE A 60 2.86 2.26 7.55
C ILE A 60 3.67 3.14 8.52
N ASN A 61 4.37 2.52 9.47
CA ASN A 61 5.14 3.28 10.46
C ASN A 61 6.30 4.02 9.75
N PRO A 62 6.35 5.36 9.78
CA PRO A 62 7.38 6.13 9.09
C PRO A 62 8.79 5.79 9.57
N ASP A 63 8.98 5.46 10.84
CA ASP A 63 10.28 5.08 11.39
C ASP A 63 10.79 3.77 10.75
N LYS A 64 9.87 2.85 10.45
CA LYS A 64 10.17 1.60 9.75
C LYS A 64 10.32 1.79 8.25
N LEU A 65 9.71 2.81 7.65
CA LEU A 65 9.80 3.04 6.21
C LEU A 65 10.96 3.95 5.83
N GLY A 66 11.43 4.80 6.75
CA GLY A 66 12.50 5.77 6.51
C GLY A 66 13.82 5.12 6.09
N HIS A 67 14.05 3.85 6.45
CA HIS A 67 15.27 3.14 6.06
C HIS A 67 15.27 2.67 4.59
N ILE A 68 14.13 2.65 3.91
CA ILE A 68 14.01 2.31 2.47
C ILE A 68 13.73 3.52 1.57
N GLY A 69 13.71 4.72 2.13
CA GLY A 69 13.63 5.97 1.39
C GLY A 69 12.82 7.07 2.10
N PRO A 70 12.68 8.25 1.47
CA PRO A 70 11.82 9.31 1.97
C PRO A 70 10.38 8.82 2.13
N VAL A 71 9.73 9.16 3.25
CA VAL A 71 8.39 8.68 3.59
C VAL A 71 7.33 9.72 3.22
N ALA A 72 6.20 9.25 2.69
CA ALA A 72 5.05 10.07 2.31
C ALA A 72 4.27 10.60 3.54
N ASP A 73 3.53 11.70 3.37
CA ASP A 73 2.53 12.13 4.36
C ASP A 73 1.26 11.26 4.22
N ALA A 74 1.17 10.22 5.05
CA ALA A 74 0.02 9.31 5.04
C ALA A 74 -1.32 10.02 5.29
N TRP A 75 -1.34 11.15 6.00
CA TRP A 75 -2.57 11.92 6.24
C TRP A 75 -2.98 12.75 5.03
N ALA A 76 -2.02 13.26 4.25
CA ALA A 76 -2.31 13.89 2.97
C ALA A 76 -2.96 12.90 2.00
N VAL A 77 -2.40 11.70 1.91
CA VAL A 77 -2.93 10.62 1.07
C VAL A 77 -4.34 10.20 1.51
N ASP A 78 -4.58 10.01 2.81
CA ASP A 78 -5.93 9.67 3.33
C ASP A 78 -6.98 10.74 2.98
N ARG A 79 -6.63 12.03 3.13
CA ARG A 79 -7.52 13.13 2.75
C ARG A 79 -7.84 13.10 1.26
N GLU A 80 -6.86 12.79 0.43
CA GLU A 80 -7.05 12.73 -1.01
C GLU A 80 -7.93 11.55 -1.43
N VAL A 81 -7.71 10.36 -0.88
CA VAL A 81 -8.61 9.21 -1.08
C VAL A 81 -10.04 9.56 -0.68
N LYS A 82 -10.23 10.21 0.48
CA LYS A 82 -11.56 10.64 0.94
C LYS A 82 -12.22 11.64 0.00
N ARG A 83 -11.45 12.55 -0.62
CA ARG A 83 -11.96 13.48 -1.64
C ARG A 83 -12.36 12.75 -2.92
N ALA A 84 -11.50 11.87 -3.44
CA ALA A 84 -11.76 11.07 -4.63
C ALA A 84 -13.03 10.21 -4.49
N ARG A 85 -13.28 9.67 -3.29
CA ARG A 85 -14.50 8.89 -2.99
C ARG A 85 -15.79 9.72 -2.98
N ARG A 86 -15.70 11.02 -2.66
CA ARG A 86 -16.86 11.92 -2.60
C ARG A 86 -17.21 12.52 -3.97
N GLN A 87 -16.29 12.45 -4.92
CA GLN A 87 -16.48 12.88 -6.32
C GLN A 87 -16.32 11.67 -7.24
N PRO A 88 -17.26 10.71 -7.21
CA PRO A 88 -17.29 9.66 -8.22
C PRO A 88 -17.60 10.35 -9.56
N HIS A 89 -16.59 10.41 -10.44
CA HIS A 89 -16.82 10.65 -11.86
C HIS A 89 -17.53 9.46 -12.47
#